data_AF-A0A497PG80-F1
#
_entry.id   AF-A0A497PG80-F1
#
_cell.length_a   1.000
_cell.length_b   1.000
_cell.length_c   1.000
_cell.angle_alpha   90.00
_cell.angle_beta   90.00
_cell.angle_gamma   90.00
#
_symmetry.space_group_name_H-M   'P 1'
#
loop_
_entity.id
_entity.type
_entity.pdbx_description
1 polymer ?
#
loop_
_entity_poly.entity_id
_entity_poly.type
_entity_poly.pdbx_seq_one_letter_code
_entity_poly.pdbx_strand_id
1 'polypeptide(L)'
;MAKNLSRETRKLEVRLEEYIKEEKEFIKELKKCLDKFGKVNIQLERMKTLTSPTEVENLMIFRLEAIKAICDVMIKKSVVDHEQSHLSESYGTLIITLEETFQNLYSTNKEK
;
A
#
# COMPACT_ATOMS: atom_id res chain seq x y z
N MET A 1 -8.33 0.41 32.49
CA MET A 1 -9.00 1.53 31.79
C MET A 1 -8.00 2.34 30.98
N ALA A 2 -7.13 3.16 31.59
CA ALA A 2 -5.98 3.75 30.88
C ALA A 2 -5.07 2.69 30.22
N LYS A 3 -4.96 1.51 30.86
CA LYS A 3 -4.28 0.33 30.28
C LYS A 3 -4.90 -0.18 28.96
N ASN A 4 -6.22 -0.04 28.75
CA ASN A 4 -6.87 -0.46 27.51
C ASN A 4 -6.58 0.54 26.40
N LEU A 5 -6.74 1.85 26.67
CA LEU A 5 -6.41 2.89 25.71
C LEU A 5 -4.92 2.85 25.31
N SER A 6 -4.02 2.70 26.28
CA SER A 6 -2.58 2.54 26.02
C SER A 6 -2.27 1.29 25.19
N ARG A 7 -2.95 0.16 25.45
CA ARG A 7 -2.81 -1.06 24.66
C ARG A 7 -3.27 -0.87 23.22
N GLU A 8 -4.45 -0.28 23.00
CA GLU A 8 -4.96 -0.05 21.63
C GLU A 8 -4.12 0.99 20.89
N THR A 9 -3.58 2.01 21.59
CA THR A 9 -2.60 2.95 21.02
C THR A 9 -1.35 2.20 20.53
N ARG A 10 -0.79 1.30 21.36
CA ARG A 10 0.40 0.53 20.98
C ARG A 10 0.15 -0.42 19.81
N LYS A 11 -1.04 -1.03 19.73
CA LYS A 11 -1.42 -1.84 18.56
C LYS A 11 -1.49 -0.99 17.30
N LEU A 12 -2.07 0.21 17.38
CA LEU A 12 -2.15 1.11 16.24
C LEU A 12 -0.77 1.51 15.73
N GLU A 13 0.18 1.77 16.62
CA GLU A 13 1.57 2.04 16.25
C GLU A 13 2.17 0.88 15.44
N VAL A 14 1.99 -0.37 15.89
CA VAL A 14 2.47 -1.56 15.17
C VAL A 14 1.81 -1.67 13.79
N ARG A 15 0.49 -1.48 13.70
CA ARG A 15 -0.22 -1.52 12.41
C ARG A 15 0.25 -0.44 11.45
N LEU A 16 0.55 0.75 11.95
CA LEU A 16 1.09 1.83 11.14
C LEU A 16 2.48 1.49 10.60
N GLU A 17 3.34 0.90 11.42
CA GLU A 17 4.67 0.44 11.00
C GLU A 17 4.59 -0.66 9.92
N GLU A 18 3.68 -1.62 10.08
CA GLU A 18 3.37 -2.68 9.09
C GLU A 18 2.90 -2.07 7.76
N TYR A 19 1.92 -1.17 7.80
CA TYR A 19 1.42 -0.47 6.63
C TYR A 19 2.54 0.31 5.89
N ILE A 20 3.32 1.11 6.61
CA ILE A 20 4.41 1.91 6.02
C ILE A 20 5.46 1.00 5.37
N LYS A 21 5.75 -0.16 5.96
CA LYS A 21 6.68 -1.14 5.38
C LYS A 21 6.17 -1.65 4.03
N GLU A 22 4.92 -2.11 3.97
CA GLU A 22 4.35 -2.65 2.73
C GLU A 22 4.16 -1.55 1.67
N GLU A 23 3.79 -0.34 2.07
CA GLU A 23 3.66 0.81 1.15
C GLU A 23 5.02 1.16 0.51
N LYS A 24 6.12 1.12 1.27
CA LYS A 24 7.47 1.33 0.72
C LYS A 24 7.85 0.25 -0.29
N GLU A 25 7.50 -1.01 -0.03
CA GLU A 25 7.72 -2.10 -0.99
C GLU A 25 6.91 -1.92 -2.26
N PHE A 26 5.63 -1.55 -2.13
CA PHE A 26 4.76 -1.23 -3.25
C PHE A 26 5.32 -0.08 -4.11
N ILE A 27 5.74 1.03 -3.50
CA ILE A 27 6.34 2.17 -4.22
C ILE A 27 7.60 1.74 -4.96
N LYS A 28 8.44 0.89 -4.35
CA LYS A 28 9.65 0.37 -5.00
C LYS A 28 9.30 -0.44 -6.25
N GLU A 29 8.29 -1.30 -6.17
CA GLU A 29 7.86 -2.10 -7.31
C GLU A 29 7.20 -1.25 -8.40
N LEU A 30 6.39 -0.26 -8.02
CA LEU A 30 5.79 0.68 -8.95
C LEU A 30 6.85 1.46 -9.73
N LYS A 31 7.93 1.90 -9.08
CA LYS A 31 9.05 2.57 -9.76
C LYS A 31 9.70 1.67 -10.82
N LYS A 32 9.95 0.39 -10.51
CA LYS A 32 10.49 -0.57 -11.50
C LYS A 32 9.52 -0.78 -12.66
N CYS A 33 8.22 -0.85 -12.38
CA CYS A 33 7.19 -0.96 -13.41
C CYS A 33 7.22 0.26 -14.33
N LEU A 34 7.29 1.48 -13.80
CA LEU A 34 7.42 2.71 -14.59
C LEU A 34 8.68 2.69 -15.46
N ASP A 35 9.82 2.21 -14.96
CA ASP A 35 11.03 2.05 -15.78
C ASP A 35 10.82 1.09 -16.96
N LYS A 36 10.06 0.00 -16.78
CA LYS A 36 9.72 -0.94 -17.86
C LYS A 36 8.82 -0.29 -18.90
N PHE A 37 7.78 0.44 -18.49
CA PHE A 37 6.94 1.20 -19.42
C PHE A 37 7.73 2.31 -20.15
N GLY A 38 8.68 2.96 -19.47
CA GLY A 38 9.60 3.92 -20.08
C GLY A 38 10.44 3.30 -21.19
N LYS A 39 10.97 2.08 -20.99
CA LYS A 39 11.69 1.32 -22.03
C LYS A 39 10.82 0.98 -23.23
N VAL A 40 9.57 0.55 -22.99
CA VAL A 40 8.60 0.31 -24.07
C VAL A 40 8.39 1.59 -24.88
N ASN A 41 8.17 2.73 -24.22
CA ASN A 41 7.95 4.01 -24.89
C ASN A 41 9.14 4.42 -25.77
N ILE A 42 10.37 4.31 -25.24
CA ILE A 42 11.60 4.62 -26.01
C ILE A 42 11.70 3.74 -27.27
N GLN A 43 11.35 2.46 -27.18
CA GLN A 43 11.41 1.55 -28.33
C GLN A 43 10.30 1.83 -29.35
N LEU A 44 9.09 2.17 -28.90
CA LEU A 44 8.00 2.59 -29.77
C LEU A 44 8.36 3.84 -30.57
N GLU A 45 9.01 4.82 -29.94
CA GLU A 45 9.46 6.02 -30.65
C GLU A 45 10.55 5.72 -31.70
N ARG A 46 11.46 4.77 -31.42
CA ARG A 46 12.49 4.34 -32.39
C ARG A 46 11.90 3.65 -33.61
N MET A 47 10.86 2.82 -33.43
CA MET A 47 10.22 2.11 -34.54
C MET A 47 9.51 2.99 -35.55
N LYS A 48 9.18 4.24 -35.20
CA LYS A 48 8.63 5.20 -36.17
C LYS A 48 9.62 5.53 -37.29
N THR A 49 10.90 5.18 -37.12
CA THR A 49 11.99 5.54 -38.04
C THR A 49 12.64 4.36 -38.76
N LEU A 50 12.60 3.14 -38.20
CA LEU A 50 13.16 1.91 -38.78
C LEU A 50 12.35 0.69 -38.29
N THR A 51 12.02 -0.25 -39.17
CA THR A 51 11.25 -1.47 -38.85
C THR A 51 11.95 -2.71 -39.40
N SER A 52 12.94 -3.21 -38.67
CA SER A 52 13.44 -4.58 -38.86
C SER A 52 12.61 -5.58 -38.06
N PRO A 53 12.47 -6.84 -38.51
CA PRO A 53 11.79 -7.90 -37.75
C PRO A 53 12.35 -8.09 -36.32
N THR A 54 13.66 -7.92 -36.14
CA THR A 54 14.34 -8.05 -34.84
C THR A 54 13.95 -6.94 -33.87
N GLU A 55 13.71 -5.71 -34.34
CA GLU A 55 13.22 -4.62 -33.50
C GLU A 55 11.80 -4.90 -33.02
N VAL A 56 10.94 -5.40 -33.91
CA VAL A 56 9.57 -5.80 -33.56
C VAL A 56 9.57 -6.89 -32.47
N GLU A 57 10.41 -7.91 -32.61
CA GLU A 57 10.56 -8.97 -31.61
C GLU A 57 11.01 -8.42 -30.24
N ASN A 58 12.01 -7.54 -30.22
CA ASN A 58 12.49 -6.90 -28.99
C ASN A 58 11.39 -6.07 -28.30
N LEU A 59 10.55 -5.37 -29.05
CA LEU A 59 9.41 -4.64 -28.47
C LEU A 59 8.36 -5.58 -27.90
N MET A 60 8.09 -6.72 -28.54
CA MET A 60 7.17 -7.72 -28.00
C MET A 60 7.65 -8.22 -26.63
N ILE A 61 8.97 -8.41 -26.47
CA ILE A 61 9.60 -8.76 -25.19
C ILE A 61 9.40 -7.63 -24.17
N PHE A 62 9.76 -6.38 -24.50
CA PHE A 62 9.58 -5.25 -23.58
C PHE A 62 8.11 -5.03 -23.17
N ARG A 63 7.17 -5.20 -24.11
CA ARG A 63 5.74 -5.14 -23.84
C ARG A 63 5.35 -6.21 -22.82
N LEU A 64 5.80 -7.45 -23.00
CA LEU A 64 5.48 -8.53 -22.06
C LEU A 64 6.09 -8.28 -20.68
N GLU A 65 7.32 -7.78 -20.61
CA GLU A 65 7.95 -7.40 -19.34
C GLU A 65 7.18 -6.30 -18.61
N ALA A 66 6.71 -5.27 -19.31
CA ALA A 66 5.92 -4.20 -18.72
C ALA A 66 4.56 -4.70 -18.21
N ILE A 67 3.90 -5.59 -18.96
CA ILE A 67 2.64 -6.22 -18.53
C ILE A 67 2.85 -7.06 -17.27
N LYS A 68 3.92 -7.86 -17.22
CA LYS A 68 4.23 -8.63 -16.00
C LYS A 68 4.51 -7.72 -14.81
N ALA A 69 5.29 -6.65 -15.02
CA ALA A 69 5.62 -5.71 -13.96
C ALA A 69 4.38 -5.02 -13.38
N ILE A 70 3.37 -4.66 -14.20
CA ILE A 70 2.14 -4.08 -13.65
C ILE A 70 1.31 -5.12 -12.88
N CYS A 71 1.29 -6.39 -13.31
CA CYS A 71 0.66 -7.46 -12.53
C CYS A 71 1.31 -7.61 -11.15
N ASP A 72 2.64 -7.58 -11.06
CA ASP A 72 3.37 -7.67 -9.79
C ASP A 72 3.06 -6.48 -8.87
N VAL A 73 2.96 -5.27 -9.44
CA VAL A 73 2.52 -4.07 -8.72
C VAL A 73 1.10 -4.21 -8.16
N MET A 74 0.18 -4.78 -8.93
CA MET A 74 -1.20 -5.00 -8.46
C MET A 74 -1.26 -6.00 -7.31
N ILE A 75 -0.44 -7.05 -7.35
CA ILE A 75 -0.31 -8.00 -6.24
C ILE A 75 0.20 -7.28 -4.99
N LYS A 76 1.24 -6.44 -5.12
CA LYS A 76 1.76 -5.65 -3.99
C LYS A 76 0.75 -4.62 -3.48
N LYS A 77 -0.02 -3.99 -4.36
CA LYS A 77 -1.09 -3.06 -3.98
C LYS A 77 -2.16 -3.75 -3.12
N SER A 78 -2.53 -4.98 -3.47
CA SER A 78 -3.48 -5.79 -2.69
C SER A 78 -2.99 -6.02 -1.25
N VAL A 79 -1.69 -6.26 -1.06
CA VAL A 79 -1.10 -6.37 0.29
C VAL A 79 -1.19 -5.04 1.05
N VAL A 80 -0.89 -3.92 0.40
CA VAL A 80 -1.04 -2.58 1.02
C VAL A 80 -2.50 -2.31 1.40
N ASP A 81 -3.46 -2.68 0.54
CA ASP A 81 -4.89 -2.55 0.85
C ASP A 81 -5.31 -3.39 2.05
N HIS A 82 -4.74 -4.60 2.17
CA HIS A 82 -4.97 -5.44 3.34
C HIS A 82 -4.47 -4.77 4.63
N GLU A 83 -3.25 -4.24 4.64
CA GLU A 83 -2.73 -3.54 5.83
C GLU A 83 -3.48 -2.24 6.12
N GLN A 84 -3.90 -1.52 5.08
CA GLN A 84 -4.75 -0.34 5.21
C GLN A 84 -6.10 -0.66 5.86
N SER A 85 -6.66 -1.84 5.58
CA SER A 85 -7.89 -2.30 6.23
C SER A 85 -7.69 -2.51 7.74
N HIS A 86 -6.61 -3.19 8.16
CA HIS A 86 -6.26 -3.37 9.57
C HIS A 86 -6.01 -2.05 10.29
N LEU A 87 -5.37 -1.10 9.61
CA LEU A 87 -5.11 0.23 10.12
C LEU A 87 -6.43 0.99 10.37
N SER A 88 -7.36 0.90 9.41
CA SER A 88 -8.69 1.52 9.51
C SER A 88 -9.52 0.94 10.65
N GLU A 89 -9.51 -0.38 10.82
CA GLU A 89 -10.16 -1.06 11.96
C GLU A 89 -9.57 -0.62 13.30
N SER A 90 -8.24 -0.45 13.35
CA SER A 90 -7.53 0.00 14.55
C SER A 90 -7.89 1.44 14.93
N TYR A 91 -8.10 2.33 13.96
CA TYR A 91 -8.61 3.68 14.22
C TYR A 91 -9.98 3.66 14.89
N GLY A 92 -10.93 2.88 14.36
CA GLY A 92 -12.26 2.73 14.94
C GLY A 92 -12.21 2.20 16.36
N THR A 93 -11.40 1.16 16.59
CA THR A 93 -11.21 0.56 17.91
C THR A 93 -10.64 1.55 18.93
N LEU A 94 -9.66 2.38 18.52
CA LEU A 94 -9.06 3.38 19.38
C LEU A 94 -10.08 4.45 19.80
N ILE A 95 -10.88 4.95 18.86
CA ILE A 95 -11.92 5.95 19.13
C ILE A 95 -12.97 5.40 20.09
N ILE A 96 -13.46 4.17 19.85
CA ILE A 96 -14.43 3.52 20.74
C ILE A 96 -13.84 3.36 22.14
N THR A 97 -12.60 2.86 22.25
CA THR A 97 -11.92 2.67 23.54
C THR A 97 -11.74 3.99 24.29
N LEU A 98 -11.47 5.08 23.56
CA LEU A 98 -11.39 6.42 24.14
C LEU A 98 -12.74 6.85 24.71
N GLU A 99 -13.80 6.75 23.92
CA GLU A 99 -15.16 7.13 24.33
C GLU A 99 -15.63 6.31 25.53
N GLU A 100 -15.46 5.00 25.51
CA GLU A 100 -15.76 4.11 26.64
C GLU A 100 -14.98 4.53 27.90
N THR A 101 -13.73 4.96 27.76
CA THR A 101 -12.92 5.43 28.89
C THR A 101 -13.54 6.69 29.49
N PHE A 102 -14.01 7.64 28.68
CA PHE A 102 -14.66 8.86 29.15
C PHE A 102 -16.04 8.61 29.77
N GLN A 103 -16.88 7.79 29.14
CA GLN A 103 -18.22 7.45 29.66
C GLN A 103 -18.14 6.79 31.04
N ASN A 104 -17.16 5.92 31.25
CA ASN A 104 -16.93 5.29 32.56
C ASN A 104 -16.47 6.30 33.61
N LEU A 105 -15.59 7.25 33.27
CA LEU A 105 -15.18 8.32 34.18
C LEU A 105 -16.37 9.20 34.60
N TYR A 106 -17.22 9.54 33.64
CA TYR A 106 -18.40 10.36 33.89
C TYR A 106 -19.44 9.64 34.77
N SER A 107 -19.65 8.34 34.53
CA SER A 107 -20.59 7.51 35.31
C SER A 107 -20.10 7.33 36.75
N THR A 108 -18.81 7.08 36.96
CA THR A 108 -18.21 6.92 38.29
C THR A 108 -18.30 8.19 39.15
N ASN A 109 -18.32 9.37 38.52
CA ASN A 109 -18.45 10.66 39.22
C ASN A 109 -19.91 11.04 39.55
N LYS A 110 -20.91 10.35 39.00
CA LYS A 110 -22.33 10.57 39.34
C LYS A 110 -22.80 9.76 40.55
N GLU A 111 -22.07 8.69 40.90
CA GLU A 111 -22.41 7.79 42.02
C GLU A 111 -21.69 8.16 43.33
N LYS A 112 -20.94 9.27 43.34
CA LYS A 112 -20.29 9.86 44.52
C LYS A 112 -20.95 11.18 44.89
#